data_AF-A0A9E3GJR3-F1
#
_entry.id   AF-A0A9E3GJR3-F1
#
_cell.length_a   1.000
_cell.length_b   1.000
_cell.length_c   1.000
_cell.angle_alpha   90.00
_cell.angle_beta   90.00
_cell.angle_gamma   90.00
#
_symmetry.space_group_name_H-M   'P 1'
#
loop_
_entity.id
_entity.type
_entity.pdbx_description
1 polymer ?
#
loop_
_entity_poly.entity_id
_entity_poly.type
_entity_poly.pdbx_seq_one_letter_code
_entity_poly.pdbx_strand_id
1 'polypeptide(L)'
;MRGTIASAGFSSGHRFVVGHWEESPIGPLDDVMWARPDGGRVLLVDRREAAELITAVYHFDTVEVVPLRCRMDDALLVVTAGGLRVTMRGGRPWRIPLSRLRSRAQVRPLERLVARGLLGVRTWGVSPTGVQEWYRADEYRRVVAAQARLEDRDLGGVRRFHEPARFGFSEPPRRPSMVRVRPRLHDPSGRLAEVVAPPGGSDDLPVEAGSGATVPTEG
;
A
#
# COMPACT_ATOMS: atom_id res chain seq x y z
N MET A 1 -5.78 7.99 1.05
CA MET A 1 -5.67 6.63 1.61
C MET A 1 -5.41 6.69 3.10
N ARG A 2 -5.90 5.70 3.85
CA ARG A 2 -5.59 5.48 5.26
C ARG A 2 -5.56 3.98 5.53
N GLY A 3 -4.55 3.54 6.27
CA GLY A 3 -4.36 2.12 6.58
C GLY A 3 -3.24 1.87 7.57
N THR A 4 -3.00 0.59 7.81
CA THR A 4 -1.87 0.07 8.57
C THR A 4 -1.00 -0.78 7.65
N ILE A 5 0.31 -0.53 7.69
CA ILE A 5 1.30 -1.37 7.04
C ILE A 5 2.06 -2.12 8.14
N ALA A 6 2.10 -3.44 8.07
CA ALA A 6 2.92 -4.26 8.94
C ALA A 6 3.93 -5.08 8.13
N SER A 7 5.15 -5.19 8.64
CA SER A 7 6.21 -5.95 7.97
C SER A 7 6.93 -6.87 8.94
N ALA A 8 7.29 -8.06 8.46
CA ALA A 8 8.10 -9.03 9.18
C ALA A 8 8.88 -9.92 8.21
N GLY A 9 10.04 -10.40 8.65
CA GLY A 9 10.78 -11.44 7.97
C GLY A 9 10.99 -12.64 8.88
N PHE A 10 11.17 -13.81 8.27
CA PHE A 10 11.21 -15.11 8.94
C PHE A 10 12.51 -15.86 8.67
N SER A 11 12.93 -16.77 9.55
CA SER A 11 14.21 -17.48 9.43
C SER A 11 14.35 -18.33 8.17
N SER A 12 13.23 -18.76 7.57
CA SER A 12 13.17 -19.39 6.24
C SER A 12 13.58 -18.48 5.08
N GLY A 13 13.78 -17.19 5.32
CA GLY A 13 14.15 -16.20 4.30
C GLY A 13 12.97 -15.44 3.69
N HIS A 14 11.74 -15.89 3.95
CA HIS A 14 10.52 -15.19 3.51
C HIS A 14 10.34 -13.87 4.24
N ARG A 15 9.88 -12.84 3.52
CA ARG A 15 9.59 -11.52 4.08
C ARG A 15 8.25 -11.04 3.55
N PHE A 16 7.44 -10.49 4.44
CA PHE A 16 6.10 -10.04 4.12
C PHE A 16 5.92 -8.59 4.54
N VAL A 17 5.20 -7.87 3.70
CA VAL A 17 4.59 -6.57 4.00
C VAL A 17 3.10 -6.76 3.78
N VAL A 18 2.30 -6.42 4.79
CA VAL A 18 0.85 -6.54 4.76
C VAL A 18 0.27 -5.15 4.87
N GLY A 19 -0.49 -4.74 3.87
CA GLY A 19 -1.31 -3.54 3.90
C GLY A 19 -2.73 -3.90 4.30
N HIS A 20 -3.25 -3.20 5.31
CA HIS A 20 -4.67 -3.21 5.68
C HIS A 20 -5.20 -1.79 5.52
N TRP A 21 -5.99 -1.53 4.48
CA TRP A 21 -6.43 -0.19 4.10
C TRP A 21 -7.91 0.00 4.38
N GLU A 22 -8.23 0.84 5.37
CA GLU A 22 -9.61 1.18 5.66
C GLU A 22 -10.17 2.16 4.61
N GLU A 23 -9.31 2.98 4.00
CA GLU A 23 -9.68 3.92 2.95
C GLU A 23 -8.66 3.89 1.80
N SER A 24 -9.15 3.65 0.59
CA SER A 24 -8.39 3.82 -0.64
C SER A 24 -9.25 4.40 -1.77
N PRO A 25 -8.66 4.84 -2.89
CA PRO A 25 -9.42 5.34 -4.03
C PRO A 25 -10.42 4.32 -4.62
N ILE A 26 -10.18 3.02 -4.41
CA ILE A 26 -11.03 1.91 -4.89
C ILE A 26 -11.81 1.25 -3.74
N GLY A 27 -12.02 1.96 -2.62
CA GLY A 27 -12.61 1.42 -1.40
C GLY A 27 -11.62 0.67 -0.50
N PRO A 28 -12.06 0.03 0.59
CA PRO A 28 -11.19 -0.78 1.45
C PRO A 28 -10.49 -1.88 0.66
N LEU A 29 -9.24 -2.18 1.00
CA LEU A 29 -8.49 -3.28 0.39
C LEU A 29 -7.43 -3.80 1.35
N ASP A 30 -7.03 -5.05 1.11
CA ASP A 30 -5.92 -5.68 1.80
C ASP A 30 -4.92 -6.20 0.76
N ASP A 31 -3.63 -6.11 1.07
CA ASP A 31 -2.57 -6.60 0.19
C ASP A 31 -1.46 -7.30 1.00
N VAL A 32 -0.82 -8.27 0.36
CA VAL A 32 0.41 -8.88 0.87
C VAL A 32 1.48 -8.81 -0.20
N MET A 33 2.53 -8.04 0.06
CA MET A 33 3.76 -8.07 -0.71
C MET A 33 4.70 -9.09 -0.08
N TRP A 34 5.09 -10.08 -0.87
CA TRP A 34 5.90 -11.21 -0.41
C TRP A 34 7.22 -11.26 -1.19
N ALA A 35 8.32 -11.10 -0.47
CA ALA A 35 9.66 -11.39 -0.98
C ALA A 35 10.03 -12.82 -0.58
N ARG A 36 10.23 -13.66 -1.60
CA ARG A 36 10.63 -15.05 -1.47
C ARG A 36 12.14 -15.17 -1.24
N PRO A 37 12.60 -16.26 -0.61
CA PRO A 37 14.03 -16.50 -0.38
C PRO A 37 14.84 -16.65 -1.67
N ASP A 38 14.19 -17.02 -2.78
CA ASP A 38 14.78 -17.10 -4.12
C ASP A 38 14.93 -15.72 -4.82
N GLY A 39 14.48 -14.64 -4.17
CA GLY A 39 14.53 -13.28 -4.69
C GLY A 39 13.28 -12.83 -5.45
N GLY A 40 12.32 -13.73 -5.70
CA GLY A 40 11.05 -13.38 -6.36
C GLY A 40 10.14 -12.52 -5.49
N ARG A 41 9.44 -11.58 -6.11
CA ARG A 41 8.48 -10.67 -5.48
C ARG A 41 7.08 -11.00 -5.97
N VAL A 42 6.22 -11.40 -5.04
CA VAL A 42 4.83 -11.75 -5.29
C VAL A 42 3.91 -10.72 -4.64
N LEU A 43 2.91 -10.26 -5.37
CA LEU A 43 1.79 -9.50 -4.83
C LEU A 43 0.57 -10.41 -4.70
N LEU A 44 0.02 -10.52 -3.49
CA LEU A 44 -1.26 -11.17 -3.23
C LEU A 44 -2.32 -10.11 -2.93
N VAL A 45 -3.46 -10.19 -3.61
CA VAL A 45 -4.61 -9.28 -3.43
C VAL A 45 -5.92 -10.05 -3.50
N ASP A 46 -7.00 -9.48 -2.99
CA ASP A 46 -8.34 -10.08 -3.00
C ASP A 46 -9.09 -9.91 -4.33
N ARG A 47 -8.75 -8.87 -5.10
CA ARG A 47 -9.40 -8.54 -6.38
C ARG A 47 -8.45 -7.86 -7.35
N ARG A 48 -8.85 -7.87 -8.63
CA ARG A 48 -8.05 -7.34 -9.74
C ARG A 48 -7.80 -5.83 -9.68
N GLU A 49 -8.80 -5.05 -9.26
CA GLU A 49 -8.68 -3.59 -9.12
C GLU A 49 -7.59 -3.19 -8.12
N ALA A 50 -7.43 -3.95 -7.03
CA ALA A 50 -6.34 -3.76 -6.07
C ALA A 50 -4.97 -4.10 -6.69
N ALA A 51 -4.91 -5.15 -7.51
CA ALA A 51 -3.71 -5.51 -8.25
C ALA A 51 -3.27 -4.35 -9.16
N GLU A 52 -4.19 -3.80 -9.94
CA GLU A 52 -3.95 -2.69 -10.88
C GLU A 52 -3.49 -1.42 -10.15
N LEU A 53 -4.15 -1.07 -9.04
CA LEU A 53 -3.76 0.09 -8.23
C LEU A 53 -2.33 -0.04 -7.69
N ILE A 54 -1.98 -1.20 -7.15
CA ILE A 54 -0.68 -1.41 -6.49
C ILE A 54 0.42 -1.55 -7.55
N THR A 55 0.16 -2.23 -8.67
CA THR A 55 1.14 -2.40 -9.76
C THR A 55 1.39 -1.15 -10.59
N ALA A 56 0.45 -0.19 -10.58
CA ALA A 56 0.73 1.15 -11.11
C ALA A 56 1.84 1.87 -10.34
N VAL A 57 2.10 1.45 -9.09
CA VAL A 57 3.10 2.06 -8.20
C VAL A 57 4.35 1.18 -8.06
N TYR A 58 4.18 -0.14 -7.94
CA TYR A 58 5.25 -1.08 -7.62
C TYR A 58 5.39 -2.18 -8.67
N HIS A 59 6.61 -2.69 -8.84
CA HIS A 59 6.86 -3.85 -9.70
C HIS A 59 6.95 -5.14 -8.90
N PHE A 60 6.24 -6.16 -9.37
CA PHE A 60 6.29 -7.53 -8.86
C PHE A 60 6.57 -8.49 -10.00
N ASP A 61 7.23 -9.60 -9.68
CA ASP A 61 7.55 -10.65 -10.64
C ASP A 61 6.33 -11.57 -10.84
N THR A 62 5.44 -11.63 -9.86
CA THR A 62 4.18 -12.39 -9.91
C THR A 62 3.08 -11.63 -9.18
N VAL A 63 1.86 -11.67 -9.71
CA VAL A 63 0.67 -11.06 -9.11
C VAL A 63 -0.42 -12.13 -9.07
N GLU A 64 -0.96 -12.39 -7.88
CA GLU A 64 -1.97 -13.43 -7.68
C GLU A 64 -3.20 -12.81 -7.00
N VAL A 65 -4.37 -13.05 -7.62
CA VAL A 65 -5.66 -12.73 -7.03
C VAL A 65 -6.15 -13.98 -6.31
N VAL A 66 -6.18 -13.93 -4.98
CA VAL A 66 -6.48 -15.09 -4.12
C VAL A 66 -7.49 -14.69 -3.04
N PRO A 67 -8.21 -15.65 -2.42
CA PRO A 67 -8.99 -15.36 -1.23
C PRO A 67 -8.09 -14.75 -0.16
N LEU A 68 -8.26 -13.45 0.08
CA LEU A 68 -7.43 -12.67 0.99
C LEU A 68 -8.32 -11.94 1.99
N ARG A 69 -7.96 -12.04 3.27
CA ARG A 69 -8.58 -11.28 4.36
C ARG A 69 -7.53 -10.85 5.36
N CYS A 70 -7.50 -9.57 5.67
CA CYS A 70 -6.77 -9.05 6.82
C CYS A 70 -7.73 -8.63 7.92
N ARG A 71 -7.29 -8.79 9.16
CA ARG A 71 -7.93 -8.24 10.34
C ARG A 71 -6.90 -7.54 11.19
N MET A 72 -7.28 -6.36 11.69
CA MET A 72 -6.48 -5.55 12.58
C MET A 72 -7.26 -5.30 13.87
N ASP A 73 -6.69 -5.69 15.01
CA ASP A 73 -7.23 -5.47 16.35
C ASP A 73 -6.15 -4.85 17.26
N ASP A 74 -6.21 -3.52 17.40
CA ASP A 74 -5.21 -2.63 18.04
C ASP A 74 -3.75 -2.88 17.63
N ALA A 75 -3.14 -3.92 18.20
CA ALA A 75 -1.75 -4.29 17.98
C ALA A 75 -1.60 -5.63 17.25
N LEU A 76 -2.68 -6.35 16.99
CA LEU A 76 -2.66 -7.66 16.37
C LEU A 76 -3.17 -7.57 14.94
N LEU A 77 -2.31 -7.91 13.99
CA LEU A 77 -2.66 -8.08 12.59
C LEU A 77 -2.63 -9.56 12.23
N VAL A 78 -3.71 -10.05 11.64
CA VAL A 78 -3.81 -11.41 11.11
C VAL A 78 -4.26 -11.32 9.66
N VAL A 79 -3.47 -11.88 8.75
CA VAL A 79 -3.82 -11.99 7.34
C VAL A 79 -3.80 -13.45 6.89
N THR A 80 -4.78 -13.80 6.07
CA THR A 80 -4.81 -15.05 5.29
C THR A 80 -4.90 -14.71 3.81
N ALA A 81 -4.10 -15.34 2.96
CA ALA A 81 -4.07 -15.12 1.52
C ALA A 81 -3.77 -16.45 0.81
N GLY A 82 -4.78 -17.11 0.24
CA GLY A 82 -4.62 -18.49 -0.24
C GLY A 82 -4.12 -19.41 0.89
N GLY A 83 -3.03 -20.14 0.66
CA GLY A 83 -2.37 -20.97 1.68
C GLY A 83 -1.49 -20.20 2.67
N LEU A 84 -1.30 -18.89 2.51
CA LEU A 84 -0.51 -18.08 3.44
C LEU A 84 -1.34 -17.66 4.64
N ARG A 85 -0.77 -17.79 5.85
CA ARG A 85 -1.27 -17.15 7.07
C ARG A 85 -0.12 -16.42 7.77
N VAL A 86 -0.29 -15.13 8.04
CA VAL A 86 0.68 -14.33 8.80
C VAL A 86 -0.03 -13.66 9.98
N THR A 87 0.58 -13.74 11.15
CA THR A 87 0.16 -13.05 12.36
C THR A 87 1.29 -12.17 12.85
N MET A 88 1.02 -10.90 13.14
CA MET A 88 1.99 -9.93 13.63
C MET A 88 1.41 -9.17 14.83
N ARG A 89 2.15 -9.16 15.93
CA ARG A 89 1.81 -8.41 17.14
C ARG A 89 2.75 -7.23 17.32
N GLY A 90 2.21 -6.02 17.24
CA GLY A 90 2.85 -4.77 17.62
C GLY A 90 3.05 -4.66 19.13
N GLY A 91 4.15 -4.02 19.53
CA GLY A 91 4.42 -3.63 20.90
C GLY A 91 3.76 -2.30 21.26
N ARG A 92 4.39 -1.58 22.19
CA ARG A 92 3.91 -0.27 22.64
C ARG A 92 3.87 0.74 21.49
N PRO A 93 2.77 1.51 21.33
CA PRO A 93 2.68 2.55 20.32
C PRO A 93 3.58 3.72 20.64
N TRP A 94 4.26 4.20 19.61
CA TRP A 94 4.91 5.50 19.56
C TRP A 94 4.08 6.38 18.63
N ARG A 95 3.25 7.24 19.21
CA ARG A 95 2.46 8.22 18.46
C ARG A 95 3.40 9.30 17.96
N ILE A 96 3.35 9.56 16.66
CA ILE A 96 4.23 10.56 16.04
C ILE A 96 3.42 11.86 15.95
N PRO A 97 3.78 12.93 16.69
CA PRO A 97 3.03 14.18 16.72
C PRO A 97 3.31 15.03 15.45
N LEU A 98 3.25 14.41 14.28
CA LEU A 98 3.40 15.05 12.96
C LEU A 98 2.14 15.85 12.55
N SER A 99 1.17 16.02 13.47
CA SER A 99 -0.08 16.76 13.26
C SER A 99 0.11 18.26 13.01
N ARG A 100 1.30 18.83 13.23
CA ARG A 100 1.59 20.27 13.02
C ARG A 100 2.22 20.60 11.66
N LEU A 101 2.58 19.62 10.84
CA LEU A 101 3.26 19.86 9.56
C LEU A 101 2.22 19.90 8.42
N ARG A 102 1.52 21.03 8.31
CA ARG A 102 0.65 21.37 7.16
C ARG A 102 1.42 22.04 6.01
N SER A 103 2.66 22.49 6.20
CA SER A 103 3.37 23.32 5.23
C SER A 103 4.60 22.62 4.62
N ARG A 104 4.70 22.70 3.29
CA ARG A 104 5.72 22.11 2.40
C ARG A 104 7.18 22.50 2.68
N ALA A 105 7.48 23.37 3.66
CA ALA A 105 8.75 24.09 3.69
C ALA A 105 9.70 23.80 4.88
N GLN A 106 9.29 23.05 5.90
CA GLN A 106 10.10 22.92 7.12
C GLN A 106 10.13 21.49 7.66
N VAL A 107 10.83 20.59 6.96
CA VAL A 107 11.25 19.31 7.54
C VAL A 107 12.66 19.52 8.10
N ARG A 108 12.81 19.61 9.42
CA ARG A 108 14.08 19.90 10.10
C ARG A 108 15.10 18.78 9.82
N PRO A 109 16.42 19.08 9.79
CA PRO A 109 17.45 18.07 9.52
C PRO A 109 17.51 16.93 10.55
N LEU A 110 17.13 17.19 11.81
CA LEU A 110 17.03 16.19 12.86
C LEU A 110 15.88 15.18 12.62
N GLU A 111 14.82 15.61 11.93
CA GLU A 111 13.65 14.79 11.57
C GLU A 111 13.93 13.87 10.38
N ARG A 112 14.81 14.30 9.46
CA ARG A 112 15.36 13.42 8.40
C ARG A 112 16.18 12.28 8.99
N LEU A 113 16.85 12.49 10.13
CA LEU A 113 17.67 11.49 10.81
C LEU A 113 16.81 10.46 11.54
N VAL A 114 15.73 10.88 12.20
CA VAL A 114 14.75 9.98 12.84
C VAL A 114 13.94 9.20 11.79
N ALA A 115 13.52 9.86 10.70
CA ALA A 115 12.84 9.19 9.58
C ALA A 115 13.74 8.17 8.85
N ARG A 116 15.03 8.50 8.60
CA ARG A 116 16.01 7.56 8.02
C ARG A 116 16.42 6.45 8.98
N GLY A 117 16.55 6.74 10.28
CA GLY A 117 17.12 5.83 11.27
C GLY A 117 16.12 4.86 11.91
N LEU A 118 14.86 5.26 12.11
CA LEU A 118 13.82 4.45 12.76
C LEU A 118 12.79 3.88 11.78
N LEU A 119 12.48 4.59 10.69
CA LEU A 119 11.39 4.23 9.77
C LEU A 119 11.87 3.77 8.39
N GLY A 120 13.11 4.02 8.00
CA GLY A 120 13.67 3.59 6.70
C GLY A 120 13.05 4.28 5.47
N VAL A 121 11.91 4.95 5.62
CA VAL A 121 11.20 5.66 4.55
C VAL A 121 11.69 7.09 4.44
N ARG A 122 12.22 7.43 3.27
CA ARG A 122 12.33 8.81 2.82
C ARG A 122 10.89 9.34 2.68
N THR A 123 10.56 10.45 3.33
CA THR A 123 9.21 11.07 3.37
C THR A 123 8.72 11.62 2.03
N TRP A 124 9.52 11.47 0.98
CA TRP A 124 9.23 11.83 -0.40
C TRP A 124 10.04 10.93 -1.31
N GLY A 125 9.36 10.25 -2.23
CA GLY A 125 9.97 9.41 -3.25
C GLY A 125 9.21 9.45 -4.55
N VAL A 126 9.94 9.10 -5.61
CA VAL A 126 9.36 8.78 -6.89
C VAL A 126 9.46 7.27 -7.01
N SER A 127 8.32 6.59 -7.20
CA SER A 127 8.30 5.17 -7.49
C SER A 127 9.06 4.90 -8.81
N PRO A 128 9.48 3.65 -9.10
CA PRO A 128 10.05 3.32 -10.40
C PRO A 128 9.14 3.69 -11.58
N THR A 129 7.83 3.78 -11.35
CA THR A 129 6.81 4.15 -12.33
C THR A 129 6.60 5.65 -12.49
N GLY A 130 7.27 6.50 -11.68
CA GLY A 130 7.15 7.96 -11.75
C GLY A 130 6.16 8.59 -10.77
N VAL A 131 5.47 7.78 -9.95
CA VAL A 131 4.48 8.23 -8.97
C VAL A 131 5.17 8.87 -7.77
N GLN A 132 4.77 10.07 -7.40
CA GLN A 132 5.25 10.73 -6.19
C GLN A 132 4.44 10.25 -4.97
N GLU A 133 5.14 9.70 -3.98
CA GLU A 133 4.52 9.21 -2.75
C GLU A 133 4.92 10.05 -1.53
N TRP A 134 3.94 10.48 -0.75
CA TRP A 134 4.15 11.04 0.59
C TRP A 134 3.51 10.15 1.65
N TYR A 135 4.33 9.63 2.56
CA TYR A 135 3.84 8.89 3.72
C TYR A 135 3.77 9.79 4.95
N ARG A 136 2.55 10.00 5.44
CA ARG A 136 2.35 10.48 6.80
C ARG A 136 2.17 9.28 7.73
N ALA A 137 3.12 9.06 8.62
CA ALA A 137 2.99 8.07 9.69
C ALA A 137 2.37 8.72 10.93
N ASP A 138 1.24 8.19 11.40
CA ASP A 138 0.54 8.68 12.59
C ASP A 138 1.00 7.93 13.86
N GLU A 139 1.31 6.65 13.72
CA GLU A 139 1.68 5.78 14.84
C GLU A 139 2.67 4.71 14.36
N TYR A 140 3.69 4.43 15.18
CA TYR A 140 4.65 3.37 14.95
C TYR A 140 4.62 2.36 16.10
N ARG A 141 4.64 1.07 15.78
CA ARG A 141 4.84 -0.03 16.69
C ARG A 141 5.96 -0.91 16.16
N ARG A 142 6.88 -1.32 17.03
CA ARG A 142 7.78 -2.44 16.70
C ARG A 142 6.96 -3.73 16.73
N VAL A 143 7.08 -4.59 15.73
CA VAL A 143 6.51 -5.94 15.82
C VAL A 143 7.36 -6.74 16.81
N VAL A 144 6.73 -7.20 17.89
CA VAL A 144 7.37 -7.91 19.00
C VAL A 144 7.24 -9.42 18.88
N ALA A 145 6.20 -9.89 18.18
CA ALA A 145 6.01 -11.29 17.84
C ALA A 145 5.39 -11.38 16.45
N ALA A 146 5.82 -12.35 15.65
CA ALA A 146 5.17 -12.69 14.41
C ALA A 146 5.32 -14.19 14.13
N GLN A 147 4.32 -14.74 13.46
CA GLN A 147 4.27 -16.13 13.03
C GLN A 147 3.78 -16.14 11.59
N ALA A 148 4.34 -17.02 10.77
CA ALA A 148 3.87 -17.21 9.41
C ALA A 148 3.87 -18.69 9.04
N ARG A 149 2.83 -19.09 8.33
CA ARG A 149 2.68 -20.42 7.75
C ARG A 149 2.35 -20.28 6.28
N LEU A 150 2.98 -21.09 5.46
CA LEU A 150 2.65 -21.24 4.05
C LEU A 150 2.20 -22.69 3.85
N GLU A 151 0.93 -22.85 3.46
CA GLU A 151 0.21 -24.10 3.61
C GLU A 151 0.33 -24.59 5.06
N ASP A 152 0.91 -25.78 5.27
CA ASP A 152 1.16 -26.34 6.60
C ASP A 152 2.59 -26.14 7.11
N ARG A 153 3.45 -25.41 6.37
CA ARG A 153 4.86 -25.23 6.74
C ARG A 153 5.04 -23.96 7.56
N ASP A 154 5.60 -24.11 8.76
CA ASP A 154 6.05 -23.00 9.58
C ASP A 154 7.28 -22.33 8.95
N LEU A 155 7.21 -21.01 8.78
CA LEU A 155 8.29 -20.22 8.17
C LEU A 155 9.40 -19.86 9.17
N GLY A 156 9.24 -20.26 10.44
CA GLY A 156 10.21 -20.15 11.51
C GLY A 156 10.11 -18.85 12.30
N GLY A 157 11.14 -18.57 13.10
CA GLY A 157 11.16 -17.42 13.99
C GLY A 157 11.33 -16.07 13.25
N VAL A 158 10.87 -15.00 13.88
CA VAL A 158 11.04 -13.63 13.35
C VAL A 158 12.52 -13.27 13.30
N ARG A 159 12.99 -12.83 12.14
CA ARG A 159 14.38 -12.43 11.90
C ARG A 159 14.45 -10.97 11.43
N ARG A 160 15.52 -10.28 11.85
CA ARG A 160 15.89 -8.97 11.27
C ARG A 160 16.65 -9.21 9.98
N PHE A 161 16.28 -8.51 8.92
CA PHE A 161 16.96 -8.61 7.63
C PHE A 161 17.80 -7.37 7.36
N HIS A 162 19.05 -7.60 6.97
CA HIS A 162 20.02 -6.55 6.63
C HIS A 162 20.14 -6.31 5.12
N GLU A 163 19.66 -7.24 4.30
CA GLU A 163 19.61 -7.11 2.85
C GLU A 163 18.30 -6.45 2.41
N PRO A 164 18.32 -5.53 1.43
CA PRO A 164 17.10 -4.89 0.95
C PRO A 164 16.14 -5.91 0.33
N ALA A 165 14.83 -5.73 0.52
CA ALA A 165 13.82 -6.58 -0.11
C ALA A 165 13.59 -6.24 -1.60
N ARG A 166 14.21 -5.15 -2.11
CA ARG A 166 14.22 -4.74 -3.52
C ARG A 166 12.82 -4.57 -4.16
N PHE A 167 11.82 -4.17 -3.39
CA PHE A 167 10.51 -3.76 -3.93
C PHE A 167 10.55 -2.37 -4.63
N GLY A 168 11.65 -1.62 -4.53
CA GLY A 168 11.78 -0.25 -5.05
C GLY A 168 11.97 0.77 -3.92
N PHE A 169 11.33 1.94 -4.01
CA PHE A 169 11.48 3.03 -3.04
C PHE A 169 10.90 2.71 -1.65
N SER A 170 9.84 1.90 -1.59
CA SER A 170 9.23 1.40 -0.36
C SER A 170 9.94 0.12 0.09
N GLU A 171 11.23 0.23 0.42
CA GLU A 171 11.91 -0.84 1.14
C GLU A 171 11.25 -0.98 2.53
N PRO A 172 10.67 -2.14 2.86
CA PRO A 172 10.18 -2.34 4.20
C PRO A 172 11.33 -2.15 5.19
N PRO A 173 11.09 -1.47 6.32
CA PRO A 173 12.13 -1.19 7.28
C PRO A 173 12.82 -2.49 7.71
N ARG A 174 14.15 -2.41 7.88
CA ARG A 174 15.02 -3.53 8.28
C ARG A 174 14.57 -4.25 9.56
N ARG A 175 13.71 -3.60 10.34
CA ARG A 175 13.13 -4.11 11.58
C ARG A 175 11.64 -4.35 11.37
N PRO A 176 11.13 -5.52 11.81
CA PRO A 176 9.70 -5.79 11.83
C PRO A 176 8.93 -4.66 12.53
N SER A 177 7.92 -4.12 11.86
CA SER A 177 7.22 -2.93 12.30
C SER A 177 5.78 -2.92 11.85
N MET A 178 4.98 -2.10 12.50
CA MET A 178 3.58 -1.88 12.21
C MET A 178 3.34 -0.37 12.31
N VAL A 179 2.88 0.23 11.23
CA VAL A 179 2.82 1.68 11.09
C VAL A 179 1.45 2.07 10.58
N ARG A 180 0.78 2.97 11.29
CA ARG A 180 -0.45 3.59 10.78
C ARG A 180 -0.08 4.74 9.86
N VAL A 181 -0.55 4.68 8.63
CA VAL A 181 -0.12 5.55 7.55
C VAL A 181 -1.30 6.21 6.83
N ARG A 182 -1.02 7.38 6.27
CA ARG A 182 -1.89 8.08 5.32
C ARG A 182 -1.09 8.46 4.09
N PRO A 183 -0.93 7.54 3.12
CA PRO A 183 -0.24 7.87 1.90
C PRO A 183 -1.05 8.84 1.07
N ARG A 184 -0.33 9.75 0.42
CA ARG A 184 -0.83 10.54 -0.69
C ARG A 184 -0.02 10.14 -1.91
N LEU A 185 -0.73 9.65 -2.92
CA LEU A 185 -0.17 9.34 -4.22
C LEU A 185 -0.47 10.52 -5.14
N HIS A 186 0.54 11.04 -5.80
CA HIS A 186 0.38 11.97 -6.92
C HIS A 186 1.11 11.39 -8.11
N ASP A 187 0.33 10.97 -9.09
CA ASP A 187 0.84 10.45 -10.35
C ASP A 187 0.71 11.52 -11.43
N PRO A 188 1.82 12.14 -11.85
CA PRO A 188 1.80 13.11 -12.94
C PRO A 188 1.53 12.47 -14.32
N SER A 189 1.58 11.14 -14.44
CA SER A 189 1.34 10.42 -15.70
C SER A 189 -0.13 10.08 -15.97
N GLY A 190 -1.01 10.24 -14.97
CA GLY A 190 -2.45 9.99 -15.10
C GLY A 190 -2.87 8.51 -15.02
N ARG A 191 -1.95 7.55 -14.99
CA ARG A 191 -2.25 6.11 -14.90
C ARG A 191 -3.04 5.74 -13.64
N LEU A 192 -2.72 6.36 -12.50
CA LEU A 192 -3.52 6.17 -11.29
C LEU A 192 -4.95 6.68 -11.46
N ALA A 193 -5.18 7.72 -12.27
CA ALA A 193 -6.52 8.21 -12.52
C ALA A 193 -7.33 7.25 -13.41
N GLU A 194 -6.68 6.59 -14.38
CA GLU A 194 -7.32 5.57 -15.23
C GLU A 194 -7.73 4.33 -14.43
N VAL A 195 -6.92 3.91 -13.46
CA VAL A 195 -7.21 2.76 -12.58
C VAL A 195 -8.28 3.08 -11.54
N VAL A 196 -8.37 4.34 -11.11
CA VAL A 196 -9.33 4.81 -10.09
C VAL A 196 -10.65 5.27 -10.72
N ALA A 197 -10.66 5.56 -12.02
CA ALA A 197 -11.88 5.93 -12.74
C ALA A 197 -12.89 4.78 -12.67
N PRO A 198 -14.18 5.07 -12.39
CA PRO A 198 -15.20 4.04 -12.41
C PRO A 198 -15.28 3.39 -13.81
N PRO A 199 -15.50 2.07 -13.92
CA PRO A 199 -15.72 1.44 -15.21
C PRO A 199 -17.04 1.95 -15.78
N GLY A 200 -16.97 2.84 -16.77
CA GLY A 200 -18.13 3.38 -17.48
C GLY A 200 -18.28 4.89 -17.36
N GLY A 201 -17.47 5.61 -18.14
CA GLY A 201 -17.75 6.98 -18.57
C GLY A 201 -17.53 7.05 -20.07
N SER A 202 -18.22 6.20 -20.84
CA SER A 202 -18.41 6.45 -22.26
C SER A 202 -19.16 7.77 -22.39
N ASP A 203 -18.63 8.66 -23.21
CA ASP A 203 -19.35 9.80 -23.77
C ASP A 203 -20.78 9.39 -24.14
N ASP A 204 -21.74 9.82 -23.33
CA ASP A 204 -23.09 10.14 -23.79
C ASP A 204 -23.30 11.61 -23.42
N LEU A 205 -22.65 12.48 -24.20
CA LEU A 205 -23.22 13.80 -24.44
C LEU A 205 -24.52 13.55 -25.21
N PRO A 206 -25.71 13.91 -24.67
CA PRO A 206 -26.88 13.96 -25.51
C PRO A 206 -26.61 15.00 -26.59
N VAL A 207 -26.55 14.53 -27.84
CA VAL A 207 -26.75 15.36 -29.02
C VAL A 207 -28.07 16.08 -28.78
N GLU A 208 -28.01 17.40 -28.62
CA GLU A 208 -29.21 18.22 -28.72
C GLU A 208 -29.79 18.01 -30.12
N ALA A 209 -30.81 17.15 -30.17
CA ALA A 209 -31.76 17.11 -31.27
C ALA A 209 -32.51 18.44 -31.23
N GLY A 210 -32.04 19.43 -31.98
CA GLY A 210 -32.80 20.60 -32.34
C GLY A 210 -34.05 20.16 -33.13
N SER A 211 -35.14 19.96 -32.39
CA SER A 211 -36.47 19.74 -32.95
C SER A 211 -37.01 21.07 -33.48
N GLY A 212 -37.71 20.99 -34.60
CA GLY A 212 -38.04 22.12 -35.46
C GLY A 212 -39.07 23.09 -34.91
N ALA A 213 -39.10 24.26 -35.54
CA ALA A 213 -40.27 25.11 -35.65
C ALA A 213 -40.22 25.81 -37.02
N THR A 214 -40.98 25.33 -37.99
CA THR A 214 -42.28 25.88 -38.44
C THR A 214 -42.11 26.90 -39.58
N VAL A 215 -42.42 26.43 -40.79
CA VAL A 215 -42.83 27.28 -41.92
C VAL A 215 -44.15 27.95 -41.56
N PRO A 216 -44.35 29.22 -41.95
CA PRO A 216 -45.61 29.52 -42.61
C PRO A 216 -45.39 30.21 -43.96
N THR A 217 -46.29 29.82 -44.84
CA THR A 217 -46.54 30.27 -46.20
C THR A 217 -47.23 31.64 -46.24
N GLU A 218 -47.17 32.26 -47.42
CA GLU A 218 -48.01 33.33 -47.99
C GLU A 218 -47.61 34.80 -47.81
N GLY A 219 -47.57 35.48 -48.96
CA GLY A 219 -47.32 36.92 -49.15
C GLY A 219 -46.73 37.21 -50.52
#